data_AF-A0A5E6MRY3-F1
#
_entry.id   AF-A0A5E6MRY3-F1
#
_cell.length_a   1.000
_cell.length_b   1.000
_cell.length_c   1.000
_cell.angle_alpha   90.00
_cell.angle_beta   90.00
_cell.angle_gamma   90.00
#
_symmetry.space_group_name_H-M   'P 1'
#
loop_
_entity.id
_entity.type
_entity.pdbx_description
1 polymer ?
#
loop_
_entity_poly.entity_id
_entity_poly.type
_entity_poly.pdbx_seq_one_letter_code
_entity_poly.pdbx_strand_id
1 'polypeptide(L)'
;MTQTALVVGASGIVGSAITQLLLDNQWQVAALSRSPSQVPGVIPVAADLQDPASVQQALAELKPSHVFITTWSRQATEAENIRVNAAMVRNVLDAVRPASSVQHVALVTGLKHYLGPFENYGKGSLPQTPFREEQGRLDVENFYYAQEDEVFAAAEKDGFTWSVHRPHTVTGVAVGNAMNMATTLAVYASVCKHTGRPFVFPGPRVQWDSLTDMTDARQLAKQQLWAATTPAAANQAFNITNGDVFRWQWMWGQIADYFGLAPAEFPAAPAPLERQMADDQAIWRQIAAQHGLKEADISRLISPWHTDADLGRPIEVVTDMSKSRKLGFTAYQASDQAFFDVFDQLRDARLIP
;
A
#
# COMPACT_ATOMS: atom_id res chain seq x y z
N MET A 1 11.89 28.27 -5.15
CA MET A 1 10.47 28.32 -4.76
C MET A 1 10.17 27.04 -4.00
N THR A 2 9.46 27.10 -2.89
CA THR A 2 9.02 25.90 -2.16
C THR A 2 8.02 25.13 -3.02
N GLN A 3 8.24 23.84 -3.21
CA GLN A 3 7.30 23.00 -3.97
C GLN A 3 6.06 22.70 -3.13
N THR A 4 4.90 22.69 -3.76
CA THR A 4 3.61 22.40 -3.11
C THR A 4 3.07 21.07 -3.63
N ALA A 5 2.78 20.15 -2.72
CA ALA A 5 2.22 18.83 -3.01
C ALA A 5 0.77 18.71 -2.51
N LEU A 6 -0.06 18.04 -3.29
CA LEU A 6 -1.35 17.51 -2.85
C LEU A 6 -1.22 15.99 -2.70
N VAL A 7 -1.39 15.46 -1.49
CA VAL A 7 -1.38 14.01 -1.24
C VAL A 7 -2.82 13.54 -1.04
N VAL A 8 -3.32 12.73 -1.98
CA VAL A 8 -4.68 12.20 -1.99
C VAL A 8 -4.70 10.80 -1.35
N GLY A 9 -5.37 10.68 -0.20
CA GLY A 9 -5.30 9.48 0.64
C GLY A 9 -4.24 9.57 1.74
N ALA A 10 -3.97 10.78 2.24
CA ALA A 10 -2.87 11.06 3.17
C ALA A 10 -2.91 10.29 4.50
N SER A 11 -4.08 9.77 4.89
CA SER A 11 -4.24 8.94 6.10
C SER A 11 -3.97 7.45 5.88
N GLY A 12 -3.74 7.02 4.63
CA GLY A 12 -3.42 5.62 4.30
C GLY A 12 -1.95 5.28 4.54
N ILE A 13 -1.60 3.99 4.41
CA ILE A 13 -0.22 3.50 4.59
C ILE A 13 0.76 4.24 3.67
N VAL A 14 0.44 4.34 2.38
CA VAL A 14 1.32 5.00 1.40
C VAL A 14 1.26 6.52 1.53
N GLY A 15 0.06 7.07 1.71
CA GLY A 15 -0.17 8.52 1.83
C GLY A 15 0.55 9.14 3.02
N SER A 16 0.57 8.47 4.16
CA SER A 16 1.30 8.93 5.35
C SER A 16 2.81 8.93 5.15
N ALA A 17 3.35 7.88 4.52
CA ALA A 17 4.78 7.78 4.22
C ALA A 17 5.27 8.88 3.25
N ILE A 18 4.53 9.14 2.16
CA ILE A 18 4.89 10.22 1.23
C ILE A 18 4.68 11.60 1.86
N THR A 19 3.63 11.79 2.66
CA THR A 19 3.42 13.04 3.42
C THR A 19 4.61 13.35 4.30
N GLN A 20 5.07 12.39 5.11
CA GLN A 20 6.22 12.59 6.01
C GLN A 20 7.50 12.89 5.21
N LEU A 21 7.77 12.11 4.16
CA LEU A 21 8.97 12.32 3.34
C LEU A 21 8.98 13.72 2.69
N LEU A 22 7.83 14.21 2.20
CA LEU A 22 7.71 15.54 1.62
C LEU A 22 7.96 16.64 2.66
N LEU A 23 7.42 16.51 3.87
CA LEU A 23 7.68 17.43 4.99
C LEU A 23 9.17 17.47 5.35
N ASP A 24 9.81 16.30 5.45
CA ASP A 24 11.26 16.19 5.73
C ASP A 24 12.11 16.86 4.63
N ASN A 25 11.60 16.92 3.41
CA ASN A 25 12.21 17.62 2.27
C ASN A 25 11.73 19.08 2.11
N GLN A 26 11.09 19.65 3.15
CA GLN A 26 10.65 21.05 3.23
C GLN A 26 9.60 21.45 2.17
N TRP A 27 8.78 20.50 1.70
CA TRP A 27 7.64 20.79 0.84
C TRP A 27 6.46 21.35 1.65
N GLN A 28 5.63 22.16 1.01
CA GLN A 28 4.29 22.44 1.54
C GLN A 28 3.35 21.31 1.12
N VAL A 29 2.67 20.69 2.08
CA VAL A 29 1.86 19.49 1.82
C VAL A 29 0.39 19.74 2.18
N ALA A 30 -0.48 19.68 1.18
CA ALA A 30 -1.92 19.55 1.37
C ALA A 30 -2.30 18.08 1.49
N ALA A 31 -2.82 17.67 2.64
CA ALA A 31 -3.11 16.29 2.99
C ALA A 31 -4.63 16.04 2.88
N LEU A 32 -5.05 15.37 1.80
CA LEU A 32 -6.45 15.08 1.52
C LEU A 32 -6.85 13.70 2.03
N SER A 33 -7.87 13.66 2.90
CA SER A 33 -8.63 12.45 3.19
C SER A 33 -10.06 12.82 3.63
N ARG A 34 -10.93 11.83 3.84
CA ARG A 34 -12.28 12.06 4.41
C ARG A 34 -12.21 12.59 5.85
N SER A 35 -11.21 12.13 6.59
CA SER A 35 -10.94 12.51 7.98
C SER A 35 -9.48 12.96 8.08
N PRO A 36 -9.15 14.22 7.74
CA PRO A 36 -7.78 14.67 7.60
C PRO A 36 -7.02 14.54 8.92
N SER A 37 -5.81 13.99 8.83
CA SER A 37 -4.91 13.87 9.97
C SER A 37 -4.46 15.25 10.44
N GLN A 38 -4.24 15.38 11.75
CA GLN A 38 -3.73 16.61 12.37
C GLN A 38 -2.19 16.58 12.45
N VAL A 39 -1.53 16.01 11.43
CA VAL A 39 -0.06 15.92 11.40
C VAL A 39 0.51 17.34 11.40
N PRO A 40 1.41 17.70 12.33
CA PRO A 40 2.02 19.02 12.33
C PRO A 40 2.72 19.32 11.00
N GLY A 41 2.47 20.49 10.43
CA GLY A 41 3.13 20.96 9.20
C GLY A 41 2.37 20.70 7.90
N VAL A 42 1.25 19.95 7.92
CA VAL A 42 0.40 19.79 6.74
C VAL A 42 -0.74 20.81 6.70
N ILE A 43 -1.24 21.09 5.50
CA ILE A 43 -2.52 21.78 5.26
C ILE A 43 -3.60 20.68 5.20
N PRO A 44 -4.49 20.55 6.20
CA PRO A 44 -5.51 19.52 6.19
C PRO A 44 -6.59 19.82 5.15
N VAL A 45 -6.94 18.82 4.34
CA VAL A 45 -8.00 18.93 3.32
C VAL A 45 -9.02 17.82 3.51
N ALA A 46 -10.26 18.18 3.81
CA ALA A 46 -11.37 17.23 3.93
C ALA A 46 -12.18 17.19 2.63
N ALA A 47 -12.29 16.03 2.00
CA ALA A 47 -13.14 15.84 0.83
C ALA A 47 -13.59 14.39 0.68
N ASP A 48 -14.78 14.17 0.12
CA ASP A 48 -15.18 12.87 -0.42
C ASP A 48 -14.87 12.83 -1.91
N LEU A 49 -13.93 11.96 -2.30
CA LEU A 49 -13.50 11.82 -3.69
C LEU A 49 -14.59 11.29 -4.62
N GLN A 50 -15.66 10.72 -4.08
CA GLN A 50 -16.83 10.28 -4.85
C GLN A 50 -17.85 11.40 -5.10
N ASP A 51 -17.71 12.55 -4.43
CA ASP A 51 -18.54 13.73 -4.63
C ASP A 51 -17.72 14.82 -5.35
N PRO A 52 -17.93 15.05 -6.66
CA PRO A 52 -17.20 16.06 -7.41
C PRO A 52 -17.32 17.47 -6.82
N ALA A 53 -18.47 17.83 -6.25
CA ALA A 53 -18.67 19.15 -5.65
C ALA A 53 -17.85 19.30 -4.37
N SER A 54 -17.78 18.25 -3.55
CA SER A 54 -16.91 18.20 -2.37
C SER A 54 -15.45 18.41 -2.73
N VAL A 55 -14.95 17.71 -3.76
CA VAL A 55 -13.56 17.83 -4.21
C VAL A 55 -13.27 19.23 -4.78
N GLN A 56 -14.16 19.76 -5.64
CA GLN A 56 -14.00 21.10 -6.21
C GLN A 56 -13.94 22.17 -5.13
N GLN A 57 -14.84 22.12 -4.14
CA GLN A 57 -14.85 23.08 -3.05
C GLN A 57 -13.57 22.99 -2.20
N ALA A 58 -13.14 21.78 -1.86
CA ALA A 58 -11.98 21.57 -1.00
C ALA A 58 -10.64 21.98 -1.65
N LEU A 59 -10.56 21.93 -2.99
CA LEU A 59 -9.33 22.21 -3.74
C LEU A 59 -9.31 23.60 -4.42
N ALA A 60 -10.39 24.38 -4.31
CA ALA A 60 -10.58 25.64 -5.04
C ALA A 60 -9.44 26.67 -4.87
N GLU A 61 -8.84 26.74 -3.69
CA GLU A 61 -7.77 27.71 -3.37
C GLU A 61 -6.37 27.11 -3.47
N LEU A 62 -6.25 25.79 -3.67
CA LEU A 62 -4.97 25.11 -3.71
C LEU A 62 -4.35 25.19 -5.10
N LYS A 63 -3.03 25.39 -5.13
CA LYS A 63 -2.24 25.45 -6.37
C LYS A 63 -1.07 24.46 -6.28
N PRO A 64 -1.34 23.15 -6.18
CA PRO A 64 -0.28 22.16 -6.07
C PRO A 64 0.53 22.12 -7.37
N SER A 65 1.85 22.00 -7.21
CA SER A 65 2.77 21.67 -8.31
C SER A 65 2.83 20.18 -8.58
N HIS A 66 2.60 19.36 -7.54
CA HIS A 66 2.67 17.91 -7.62
C HIS A 66 1.46 17.29 -6.96
N VAL A 67 0.90 16.23 -7.56
CA VAL A 67 -0.21 15.47 -7.00
C VAL A 67 0.22 14.03 -6.81
N PHE A 68 0.05 13.49 -5.61
CA PHE A 68 0.34 12.10 -5.27
C PHE A 68 -0.98 11.38 -4.97
N ILE A 69 -1.39 10.48 -5.84
CA ILE A 69 -2.64 9.71 -5.71
C ILE A 69 -2.31 8.36 -5.09
N THR A 70 -2.60 8.21 -3.79
CA THR A 70 -2.24 7.05 -2.98
C THR A 70 -3.46 6.36 -2.39
N THR A 71 -4.61 6.44 -3.07
CA THR A 71 -5.90 5.94 -2.56
C THR A 71 -6.68 5.16 -3.61
N TRP A 72 -7.56 4.30 -3.13
CA TRP A 72 -8.55 3.58 -3.90
C TRP A 72 -9.75 3.26 -3.00
N SER A 73 -10.83 2.77 -3.58
CA SER A 73 -12.05 2.35 -2.89
C SER A 73 -12.47 0.97 -3.35
N ARG A 74 -12.53 0.00 -2.42
CA ARG A 74 -12.97 -1.37 -2.70
C ARG A 74 -14.48 -1.39 -2.91
N GLN A 75 -14.91 -1.94 -4.04
CA GLN A 75 -16.30 -2.20 -4.40
C GLN A 75 -16.58 -3.70 -4.43
N ALA A 76 -17.86 -4.05 -4.64
CA ALA A 76 -18.31 -5.44 -4.67
C ALA A 76 -17.88 -6.19 -5.94
N THR A 77 -17.72 -5.49 -7.06
CA THR A 77 -17.36 -6.05 -8.37
C THR A 77 -16.28 -5.22 -9.04
N GLU A 78 -15.56 -5.81 -10.00
CA GLU A 78 -14.54 -5.08 -10.74
C GLU A 78 -15.10 -3.94 -11.60
N ALA A 79 -16.27 -4.11 -12.20
CA ALA A 79 -16.97 -3.04 -12.93
C ALA A 79 -17.25 -1.82 -12.05
N GLU A 80 -17.68 -2.03 -10.79
CA GLU A 80 -17.87 -0.94 -9.84
C GLU A 80 -16.54 -0.37 -9.35
N ASN A 81 -15.50 -1.20 -9.18
CA ASN A 81 -14.14 -0.71 -8.89
C ASN A 81 -13.68 0.25 -10.00
N ILE A 82 -13.87 -0.10 -11.28
CA ILE A 82 -13.53 0.75 -12.42
C ILE A 82 -14.29 2.07 -12.34
N ARG A 83 -15.62 2.02 -12.23
CA ARG A 83 -16.48 3.22 -12.21
C ARG A 83 -16.07 4.17 -11.09
N VAL A 84 -15.90 3.67 -9.87
CA VAL A 84 -15.61 4.49 -8.69
C VAL A 84 -14.18 5.01 -8.70
N ASN A 85 -13.18 4.15 -8.93
CA ASN A 85 -11.78 4.55 -8.81
C ASN A 85 -11.33 5.46 -9.95
N ALA A 86 -11.85 5.27 -11.17
CA ALA A 86 -11.62 6.22 -12.27
C ALA A 86 -12.26 7.58 -11.97
N ALA A 87 -13.50 7.61 -11.48
CA ALA A 87 -14.17 8.85 -11.10
C ALA A 87 -13.42 9.62 -9.99
N MET A 88 -12.90 8.92 -8.97
CA MET A 88 -12.09 9.55 -7.92
C MET A 88 -10.84 10.26 -8.47
N VAL A 89 -10.14 9.64 -9.43
CA VAL A 89 -8.96 10.26 -10.09
C VAL A 89 -9.40 11.46 -10.92
N ARG A 90 -10.42 11.29 -11.77
CA ARG A 90 -10.98 12.36 -12.62
C ARG A 90 -11.39 13.58 -11.80
N ASN A 91 -12.11 13.38 -10.70
CA ASN A 91 -12.60 14.44 -9.83
C ASN A 91 -11.46 15.29 -9.23
N VAL A 92 -10.37 14.66 -8.81
CA VAL A 92 -9.18 15.38 -8.31
C VAL A 92 -8.54 16.20 -9.42
N LEU A 93 -8.30 15.58 -10.58
CA LEU A 93 -7.61 16.24 -11.68
C LEU A 93 -8.42 17.41 -12.24
N ASP A 94 -9.74 17.24 -12.41
CA ASP A 94 -10.63 18.33 -12.84
C ASP A 94 -10.69 19.47 -11.82
N ALA A 95 -10.59 19.19 -10.51
CA ALA A 95 -10.63 20.21 -9.47
C ALA A 95 -9.34 21.03 -9.38
N VAL A 96 -8.16 20.45 -9.63
CA VAL A 96 -6.87 21.18 -9.61
C VAL A 96 -6.54 21.85 -10.94
N ARG A 97 -7.14 21.40 -12.05
CA ARG A 97 -6.89 21.89 -13.41
C ARG A 97 -7.03 23.42 -13.57
N PRO A 98 -8.06 24.11 -13.03
CA PRO A 98 -8.22 25.56 -13.21
C PRO A 98 -7.07 26.41 -12.69
N ALA A 99 -6.31 25.91 -11.71
CA ALA A 99 -5.13 26.60 -11.19
C ALA A 99 -3.94 26.58 -12.17
N SER A 100 -3.94 25.64 -13.13
CA SER A 100 -2.86 25.44 -14.12
C SER A 100 -1.45 25.39 -13.49
N SER A 101 -1.36 24.86 -12.26
CA SER A 101 -0.13 24.81 -11.47
C SER A 101 0.57 23.45 -11.49
N VAL A 102 -0.16 22.39 -11.85
CA VAL A 102 0.33 21.01 -11.79
C VAL A 102 1.42 20.78 -12.83
N GLN A 103 2.54 20.22 -12.37
CA GLN A 103 3.71 19.87 -13.18
C GLN A 103 3.89 18.34 -13.25
N HIS A 104 3.49 17.63 -12.18
CA HIS A 104 3.59 16.18 -12.13
C HIS A 104 2.44 15.52 -11.35
N VAL A 105 2.00 14.34 -11.81
CA VAL A 105 1.07 13.46 -11.10
C VAL A 105 1.68 12.07 -10.91
N ALA A 106 1.84 11.64 -9.67
CA ALA A 106 2.27 10.29 -9.31
C ALA A 106 1.04 9.46 -8.91
N LEU A 107 0.79 8.34 -9.59
CA LEU A 107 -0.31 7.42 -9.33
C LEU A 107 0.21 6.10 -8.76
N VAL A 108 -0.33 5.67 -7.63
CA VAL A 108 -0.04 4.34 -7.06
C VAL A 108 -1.09 3.33 -7.52
N THR A 109 -0.64 2.24 -8.14
CA THR A 109 -1.46 1.08 -8.50
C THR A 109 -0.97 -0.17 -7.74
N GLY A 110 -0.37 -1.16 -8.42
CA GLY A 110 0.16 -2.37 -7.79
C GLY A 110 0.30 -3.56 -8.74
N LEU A 111 0.75 -4.70 -8.22
CA LEU A 111 1.00 -5.90 -9.03
C LEU A 111 -0.26 -6.58 -9.59
N LYS A 112 -1.48 -6.18 -9.19
CA LYS A 112 -2.70 -6.58 -9.91
C LYS A 112 -2.67 -6.15 -11.39
N HIS A 113 -1.81 -5.21 -11.77
CA HIS A 113 -1.53 -4.93 -13.18
C HIS A 113 -1.08 -6.19 -13.95
N TYR A 114 -0.26 -7.04 -13.32
CA TYR A 114 0.28 -8.26 -13.93
C TYR A 114 -0.52 -9.51 -13.56
N LEU A 115 -1.28 -9.47 -12.46
CA LEU A 115 -1.98 -10.62 -11.87
C LEU A 115 -3.49 -10.65 -12.15
N GLY A 116 -4.06 -9.57 -12.67
CA GLY A 116 -5.50 -9.40 -12.84
C GLY A 116 -6.23 -8.96 -11.56
N PRO A 117 -7.55 -8.72 -11.64
CA PRO A 117 -8.37 -8.27 -10.51
C PRO A 117 -8.52 -9.37 -9.45
N PHE A 118 -9.05 -9.03 -8.27
CA PHE A 118 -9.21 -9.98 -7.16
C PHE A 118 -10.01 -11.24 -7.55
N GLU A 119 -11.01 -11.11 -8.43
CA GLU A 119 -11.85 -12.22 -8.90
C GLU A 119 -11.05 -13.26 -9.72
N ASN A 120 -10.02 -12.80 -10.44
CA ASN A 120 -9.14 -13.59 -11.32
C ASN A 120 -7.69 -13.66 -10.82
N TYR A 121 -7.45 -13.32 -9.56
CA TYR A 121 -6.10 -13.15 -9.02
C TYR A 121 -5.30 -14.46 -9.10
N GLY A 122 -4.32 -14.51 -9.99
CA GLY A 122 -3.51 -15.72 -10.21
C GLY A 122 -4.27 -16.91 -10.80
N LYS A 123 -5.43 -16.68 -11.45
CA LYS A 123 -6.19 -17.71 -12.18
C LYS A 123 -5.91 -17.61 -13.68
N GLY A 124 -5.67 -18.74 -14.34
CA GLY A 124 -5.38 -18.80 -15.78
C GLY A 124 -3.90 -18.99 -16.08
N SER A 125 -3.42 -18.44 -17.21
CA SER A 125 -2.00 -18.48 -17.56
C SER A 125 -1.21 -17.63 -16.57
N LEU A 126 -0.43 -18.29 -15.72
CA LEU A 126 0.36 -17.61 -14.71
C LEU A 126 1.38 -16.69 -15.40
N PRO A 127 1.40 -15.39 -15.07
CA PRO A 127 2.33 -14.46 -15.69
C PRO A 127 3.78 -14.85 -15.36
N GLN A 128 4.68 -14.68 -16.32
CA GLN A 128 6.09 -14.95 -16.08
C GLN A 128 6.66 -13.94 -15.07
N THR A 129 7.29 -14.44 -14.03
CA THR A 129 8.09 -13.67 -13.07
C THR A 129 9.59 -13.68 -13.47
N PRO A 130 10.39 -12.67 -13.06
CA PRO A 130 9.99 -11.48 -12.34
C PRO A 130 9.15 -10.54 -13.20
N PHE A 131 8.18 -9.85 -12.59
CA PHE A 131 7.33 -8.88 -13.28
C PHE A 131 8.14 -7.69 -13.77
N ARG A 132 7.91 -7.30 -15.02
CA ARG A 132 8.59 -6.23 -15.75
C ARG A 132 7.56 -5.28 -16.34
N GLU A 133 7.85 -3.99 -16.33
CA GLU A 133 6.90 -2.96 -16.76
C GLU A 133 6.50 -3.08 -18.23
N GLU A 134 7.32 -3.75 -19.06
CA GLU A 134 7.04 -4.02 -20.47
C GLU A 134 5.99 -5.13 -20.71
N GLN A 135 5.58 -5.88 -19.68
CA GLN A 135 4.58 -6.95 -19.82
C GLN A 135 3.17 -6.43 -20.17
N GLY A 136 2.94 -5.11 -20.06
CA GLY A 136 1.70 -4.47 -20.50
C GLY A 136 0.46 -4.92 -19.72
N ARG A 137 -0.71 -4.50 -20.22
CA ARG A 137 -2.02 -4.84 -19.65
C ARG A 137 -2.41 -6.27 -20.04
N LEU A 138 -3.05 -6.97 -19.11
CA LEU A 138 -3.78 -8.21 -19.40
C LEU A 138 -5.10 -7.91 -20.13
N ASP A 139 -5.61 -8.86 -20.92
CA ASP A 139 -6.93 -8.81 -21.54
C ASP A 139 -8.06 -9.14 -20.54
N VAL A 140 -8.15 -8.31 -19.50
CA VAL A 140 -9.17 -8.39 -18.43
C VAL A 140 -9.52 -6.98 -17.97
N GLU A 141 -10.72 -6.83 -17.40
CA GLU A 141 -11.10 -5.61 -16.70
C GLU A 141 -10.23 -5.41 -15.44
N ASN A 142 -9.72 -4.19 -15.25
CA ASN A 142 -8.91 -3.82 -14.10
C ASN A 142 -9.01 -2.31 -13.82
N PHE A 143 -9.43 -1.93 -12.62
CA PHE A 143 -9.56 -0.51 -12.26
C PHE A 143 -8.23 0.25 -12.31
N TYR A 144 -7.09 -0.43 -12.19
CA TYR A 144 -5.78 0.21 -12.40
C TYR A 144 -5.63 0.80 -13.81
N TYR A 145 -6.15 0.10 -14.82
CA TYR A 145 -6.07 0.57 -16.21
C TYR A 145 -6.94 1.81 -16.39
N ALA A 146 -8.12 1.82 -15.80
CA ALA A 146 -9.01 2.97 -15.83
C ALA A 146 -8.41 4.19 -15.09
N GLN A 147 -7.75 3.99 -13.94
CA GLN A 147 -7.04 5.08 -13.26
C GLN A 147 -5.86 5.61 -14.09
N GLU A 148 -5.07 4.72 -14.69
CA GLU A 148 -3.99 5.09 -15.62
C GLU A 148 -4.55 5.93 -16.78
N ASP A 149 -5.64 5.50 -17.41
CA ASP A 149 -6.25 6.19 -18.55
C ASP A 149 -6.73 7.61 -18.20
N GLU A 150 -7.33 7.80 -17.02
CA GLU A 150 -7.72 9.14 -16.53
C GLU A 150 -6.51 10.06 -16.32
N VAL A 151 -5.41 9.54 -15.76
CA VAL A 151 -4.17 10.32 -15.58
C VAL A 151 -3.56 10.67 -16.94
N PHE A 152 -3.50 9.72 -17.88
CA PHE A 152 -2.89 9.93 -19.19
C PHE A 152 -3.68 10.94 -20.03
N ALA A 153 -5.01 10.82 -20.05
CA ALA A 153 -5.87 11.76 -20.75
C ALA A 153 -5.76 13.19 -20.18
N ALA A 154 -5.71 13.31 -18.85
CA ALA A 154 -5.51 14.61 -18.20
C ALA A 154 -4.12 15.19 -18.45
N ALA A 155 -3.06 14.37 -18.44
CA ALA A 155 -1.71 14.81 -18.78
C ALA A 155 -1.62 15.34 -20.22
N GLU A 156 -2.21 14.63 -21.19
CA GLU A 156 -2.26 15.07 -22.59
C GLU A 156 -3.00 16.42 -22.74
N LYS A 157 -4.09 16.58 -22.00
CA LYS A 157 -4.93 17.78 -22.04
C LYS A 157 -4.32 18.99 -21.34
N ASP A 158 -3.71 18.79 -20.17
CA ASP A 158 -3.31 19.87 -19.25
C ASP A 158 -1.78 20.08 -19.20
N GLY A 159 -0.98 19.21 -19.83
CA GLY A 159 0.46 19.42 -20.06
C GLY A 159 1.39 19.05 -18.91
N PHE A 160 0.90 18.37 -17.87
CA PHE A 160 1.74 17.85 -16.79
C PHE A 160 2.37 16.50 -17.15
N THR A 161 3.45 16.14 -16.45
CA THR A 161 4.08 14.80 -16.56
C THR A 161 3.48 13.82 -15.56
N TRP A 162 3.64 12.52 -15.79
CA TRP A 162 3.11 11.51 -14.86
C TRP A 162 4.11 10.42 -14.52
N SER A 163 3.85 9.71 -13.42
CA SER A 163 4.51 8.45 -13.10
C SER A 163 3.51 7.48 -12.47
N VAL A 164 3.66 6.18 -12.77
CA VAL A 164 2.82 5.12 -12.18
C VAL A 164 3.70 4.20 -11.34
N HIS A 165 3.30 3.92 -10.11
CA HIS A 165 4.07 3.10 -9.17
C HIS A 165 3.31 1.80 -8.87
N ARG A 166 3.96 0.67 -9.13
CA ARG A 166 3.38 -0.68 -9.01
C ARG A 166 4.06 -1.43 -7.85
N PRO A 167 3.67 -1.15 -6.59
CA PRO A 167 4.24 -1.85 -5.45
C PRO A 167 3.77 -3.31 -5.40
N HIS A 168 4.60 -4.18 -4.82
CA HIS A 168 4.16 -5.43 -4.21
C HIS A 168 3.28 -5.13 -2.98
N THR A 169 2.87 -6.16 -2.23
CA THR A 169 2.30 -6.05 -0.88
C THR A 169 3.08 -5.03 -0.06
N VAL A 170 2.37 -3.98 0.35
CA VAL A 170 2.95 -2.85 1.07
C VAL A 170 2.96 -3.12 2.58
N THR A 171 4.10 -2.89 3.23
CA THR A 171 4.23 -2.86 4.69
C THR A 171 4.27 -1.41 5.20
N GLY A 172 3.57 -1.15 6.30
CA GLY A 172 3.50 0.15 6.95
C GLY A 172 2.38 0.20 8.00
N VAL A 173 2.19 1.35 8.65
CA VAL A 173 1.19 1.53 9.72
C VAL A 173 0.06 2.44 9.25
N ALA A 174 -1.17 1.93 9.26
CA ALA A 174 -2.39 2.75 9.21
C ALA A 174 -3.57 1.99 9.85
N VAL A 175 -4.19 2.59 10.86
CA VAL A 175 -5.38 2.04 11.53
C VAL A 175 -6.61 2.25 10.65
N GLY A 176 -7.47 1.24 10.54
CA GLY A 176 -8.67 1.25 9.70
C GLY A 176 -8.38 1.11 8.19
N ASN A 177 -7.15 0.79 7.81
CA ASN A 177 -6.80 0.52 6.42
C ASN A 177 -7.32 -0.85 5.96
N ALA A 178 -7.77 -0.93 4.71
CA ALA A 178 -8.34 -2.16 4.16
C ALA A 178 -7.32 -3.29 3.94
N MET A 179 -6.03 -2.96 3.79
CA MET A 179 -4.96 -3.90 3.42
C MET A 179 -3.73 -3.68 4.29
N ASN A 180 -3.56 -4.46 5.35
CA ASN A 180 -2.49 -4.25 6.32
C ASN A 180 -1.90 -5.59 6.80
N MET A 181 -1.05 -6.20 5.96
CA MET A 181 -0.41 -7.49 6.27
C MET A 181 0.46 -7.41 7.53
N ALA A 182 1.38 -6.46 7.60
CA ALA A 182 2.32 -6.37 8.73
C ALA A 182 1.59 -6.20 10.07
N THR A 183 0.58 -5.32 10.16
CA THR A 183 -0.22 -5.19 11.39
C THR A 183 -1.04 -6.45 11.68
N THR A 184 -1.60 -7.10 10.66
CA THR A 184 -2.32 -8.38 10.83
C THR A 184 -1.41 -9.45 11.44
N LEU A 185 -0.19 -9.60 10.93
CA LEU A 185 0.79 -10.56 11.44
C LEU A 185 1.25 -10.21 12.86
N ALA A 186 1.44 -8.92 13.16
CA ALA A 186 1.81 -8.46 14.51
C ALA A 186 0.72 -8.77 15.55
N VAL A 187 -0.54 -8.54 15.21
CA VAL A 187 -1.69 -8.87 16.07
C VAL A 187 -1.82 -10.39 16.23
N TYR A 188 -1.72 -11.15 15.13
CA TYR A 188 -1.77 -12.61 15.18
C TYR A 188 -0.66 -13.19 16.08
N ALA A 189 0.58 -12.72 15.93
CA ALA A 189 1.70 -13.11 16.78
C ALA A 189 1.44 -12.74 18.26
N SER A 190 0.93 -11.54 18.53
CA SER A 190 0.60 -11.09 19.88
C SER A 190 -0.46 -11.97 20.54
N VAL A 191 -1.50 -12.36 19.79
CA VAL A 191 -2.52 -13.31 20.27
C VAL A 191 -1.93 -14.70 20.52
N CYS A 192 -1.10 -15.20 19.61
CA CYS A 192 -0.42 -16.49 19.81
C CYS A 192 0.47 -16.48 21.05
N LYS A 193 1.19 -15.37 21.30
CA LYS A 193 2.00 -15.20 22.51
C LYS A 193 1.17 -15.20 23.78
N HIS A 194 0.06 -14.45 23.78
CA HIS A 194 -0.81 -14.33 24.94
C HIS A 194 -1.51 -15.66 25.30
N THR A 195 -1.95 -16.41 24.29
CA THR A 195 -2.72 -17.65 24.47
C THR A 195 -1.86 -18.90 24.55
N GLY A 196 -0.59 -18.83 24.12
CA GLY A 196 0.29 -19.99 23.97
C GLY A 196 -0.07 -20.90 22.79
N ARG A 197 -1.02 -20.52 21.93
CA ARG A 197 -1.35 -21.32 20.74
C ARG A 197 -0.23 -21.24 19.69
N PRO A 198 -0.06 -22.27 18.84
CA PRO A 198 1.00 -22.27 17.83
C PRO A 198 0.90 -21.09 16.84
N PHE A 199 2.04 -20.56 16.42
CA PHE A 199 2.14 -19.52 15.38
C PHE A 199 2.28 -20.16 14.00
N VAL A 200 1.14 -20.51 13.41
CA VAL A 200 1.02 -21.33 12.20
C VAL A 200 0.98 -20.46 10.94
N PHE A 201 1.84 -20.76 9.97
CA PHE A 201 1.83 -20.10 8.66
C PHE A 201 0.52 -20.37 7.91
N PRO A 202 -0.14 -19.33 7.35
CA PRO A 202 -1.49 -19.51 6.81
C PRO A 202 -1.55 -20.04 5.37
N GLY A 203 -0.49 -19.80 4.59
CA GLY A 203 -0.46 -20.04 3.15
C GLY A 203 -0.11 -21.47 2.73
N PRO A 204 -0.21 -21.77 1.42
CA PRO A 204 0.21 -23.05 0.86
C PRO A 204 1.74 -23.19 0.81
N ARG A 205 2.19 -24.42 0.55
CA ARG A 205 3.62 -24.77 0.48
C ARG A 205 4.37 -23.97 -0.58
N VAL A 206 3.72 -23.65 -1.70
CA VAL A 206 4.31 -22.82 -2.76
C VAL A 206 4.73 -21.45 -2.21
N GLN A 207 3.89 -20.74 -1.45
CA GLN A 207 4.25 -19.45 -0.86
C GLN A 207 5.29 -19.57 0.25
N TRP A 208 5.24 -20.66 1.03
CA TRP A 208 6.22 -20.95 2.07
C TRP A 208 7.64 -21.13 1.50
N ASP A 209 7.75 -21.91 0.42
CA ASP A 209 9.02 -22.29 -0.19
C ASP A 209 9.51 -21.24 -1.19
N SER A 210 8.66 -20.54 -1.93
CA SER A 210 9.07 -19.66 -3.04
C SER A 210 9.79 -18.38 -2.62
N LEU A 211 10.52 -17.79 -3.57
CA LEU A 211 11.06 -16.43 -3.42
C LEU A 211 9.95 -15.41 -3.56
N THR A 212 10.04 -14.34 -2.76
CA THR A 212 9.14 -13.20 -2.81
C THR A 212 9.89 -11.92 -2.47
N ASP A 213 9.42 -10.80 -3.00
CA ASP A 213 9.81 -9.46 -2.57
C ASP A 213 8.63 -8.76 -1.89
N MET A 214 8.89 -7.60 -1.28
CA MET A 214 7.87 -6.76 -0.64
C MET A 214 8.18 -5.28 -0.83
N THR A 215 7.24 -4.41 -0.47
CA THR A 215 7.40 -2.96 -0.58
C THR A 215 7.16 -2.28 0.75
N ASP A 216 8.19 -1.68 1.33
CA ASP A 216 8.05 -0.76 2.45
C ASP A 216 7.41 0.56 1.96
N ALA A 217 6.43 1.08 2.71
CA ALA A 217 5.73 2.31 2.34
C ALA A 217 6.68 3.51 2.17
N ARG A 218 7.77 3.60 2.94
CA ARG A 218 8.80 4.64 2.84
C ARG A 218 9.64 4.44 1.59
N GLN A 219 9.90 3.20 1.18
CA GLN A 219 10.58 2.89 -0.08
C GLN A 219 9.73 3.31 -1.29
N LEU A 220 8.43 3.06 -1.25
CA LEU A 220 7.47 3.57 -2.23
C LEU A 220 7.40 5.11 -2.25
N ALA A 221 7.39 5.75 -1.08
CA ALA A 221 7.46 7.21 -0.99
C ALA A 221 8.71 7.79 -1.64
N LYS A 222 9.89 7.18 -1.41
CA LYS A 222 11.15 7.57 -2.05
C LYS A 222 11.07 7.47 -3.57
N GLN A 223 10.46 6.42 -4.12
CA GLN A 223 10.32 6.29 -5.58
C GLN A 223 9.34 7.32 -6.15
N GLN A 224 8.23 7.61 -5.48
CA GLN A 224 7.28 8.65 -5.88
C GLN A 224 7.97 10.02 -5.96
N LEU A 225 8.69 10.41 -4.90
CA LEU A 225 9.43 11.68 -4.89
C LEU A 225 10.51 11.69 -5.99
N TRP A 226 11.28 10.60 -6.12
CA TRP A 226 12.30 10.48 -7.16
C TRP A 226 11.72 10.67 -8.57
N ALA A 227 10.63 9.97 -8.91
CA ALA A 227 10.02 10.05 -10.23
C ALA A 227 9.43 11.44 -10.50
N ALA A 228 8.83 12.06 -9.48
CA ALA A 228 8.31 13.41 -9.54
C ALA A 228 9.37 14.48 -9.83
N THR A 229 10.61 14.28 -9.35
CA THR A 229 11.68 15.28 -9.48
C THR A 229 12.80 14.89 -10.45
N THR A 230 12.66 13.78 -11.18
CA THR A 230 13.66 13.29 -12.14
C THR A 230 13.10 13.38 -13.56
N PRO A 231 13.58 14.30 -14.41
CA PRO A 231 13.07 14.45 -15.77
C PRO A 231 13.10 13.17 -16.62
N ALA A 232 14.14 12.35 -16.46
CA ALA A 232 14.28 11.08 -17.17
C ALA A 232 13.27 10.00 -16.73
N ALA A 233 12.58 10.19 -15.61
CA ALA A 233 11.55 9.29 -15.09
C ALA A 233 10.13 9.73 -15.48
N ALA A 234 9.97 10.88 -16.14
CA ALA A 234 8.67 11.39 -16.57
C ALA A 234 7.99 10.45 -17.58
N ASN A 235 6.67 10.34 -17.44
CA ASN A 235 5.76 9.56 -18.29
C ASN A 235 6.10 8.08 -18.34
N GLN A 236 6.41 7.49 -17.17
CA GLN A 236 6.77 6.09 -17.04
C GLN A 236 6.08 5.41 -15.86
N ALA A 237 5.76 4.13 -16.06
CA ALA A 237 5.42 3.21 -14.98
C ALA A 237 6.68 2.53 -14.44
N PHE A 238 6.71 2.31 -13.11
CA PHE A 238 7.79 1.66 -12.38
C PHE A 238 7.24 0.62 -11.40
N ASN A 239 7.85 -0.55 -11.38
CA ASN A 239 7.76 -1.47 -10.25
C ASN A 239 8.52 -0.87 -9.06
N ILE A 240 8.13 -1.27 -7.85
CA ILE A 240 8.79 -0.83 -6.63
C ILE A 240 8.75 -1.86 -5.53
N THR A 241 9.94 -2.32 -5.14
CA THR A 241 10.15 -3.21 -4.01
C THR A 241 11.36 -2.77 -3.20
N ASN A 242 11.56 -3.45 -2.08
CA ASN A 242 12.61 -3.24 -1.10
C ASN A 242 14.02 -3.43 -1.65
N GLY A 243 14.16 -4.26 -2.68
CA GLY A 243 15.42 -4.51 -3.38
C GLY A 243 16.15 -5.77 -2.94
N ASP A 244 15.62 -6.50 -1.95
CA ASP A 244 15.94 -7.88 -1.60
C ASP A 244 14.81 -8.86 -2.00
N VAL A 245 15.09 -10.15 -1.83
CA VAL A 245 14.11 -11.24 -1.93
C VAL A 245 14.31 -12.18 -0.74
N PHE A 246 13.23 -12.82 -0.28
CA PHE A 246 13.29 -13.79 0.80
C PHE A 246 12.31 -14.95 0.57
N ARG A 247 12.32 -15.94 1.46
CA ARG A 247 11.32 -17.02 1.51
C ARG A 247 10.49 -16.88 2.78
N TRP A 248 9.18 -17.08 2.70
CA TRP A 248 8.30 -16.96 3.86
C TRP A 248 8.71 -17.89 5.00
N GLN A 249 9.26 -19.07 4.70
CA GLN A 249 9.80 -19.96 5.74
C GLN A 249 10.85 -19.32 6.65
N TRP A 250 11.70 -18.46 6.07
CA TRP A 250 12.72 -17.74 6.82
C TRP A 250 12.11 -16.54 7.53
N MET A 251 11.33 -15.72 6.80
CA MET A 251 10.70 -14.52 7.36
C MET A 251 9.75 -14.84 8.52
N TRP A 252 9.01 -15.96 8.45
CA TRP A 252 8.13 -16.40 9.51
C TRP A 252 8.89 -16.72 10.80
N GLY A 253 10.08 -17.31 10.68
CA GLY A 253 11.00 -17.48 11.80
C GLY A 253 11.47 -16.14 12.36
N GLN A 254 11.85 -15.19 11.51
CA GLN A 254 12.26 -13.84 11.93
C GLN A 254 11.15 -13.09 12.69
N ILE A 255 9.91 -13.17 12.21
CA ILE A 255 8.74 -12.59 12.89
C ILE A 255 8.50 -13.30 14.23
N ALA A 256 8.56 -14.63 14.27
CA ALA A 256 8.40 -15.37 15.51
C ALA A 256 9.44 -14.96 16.56
N ASP A 257 10.72 -14.90 16.18
CA ASP A 257 11.82 -14.48 17.04
C ASP A 257 11.61 -13.05 17.58
N TYR A 258 11.20 -12.10 16.73
CA TYR A 258 10.91 -10.72 17.13
C TYR A 258 9.82 -10.65 18.22
N PHE A 259 8.80 -11.51 18.15
CA PHE A 259 7.74 -11.59 19.15
C PHE A 259 8.11 -12.48 20.35
N GLY A 260 9.25 -13.16 20.34
CA GLY A 260 9.63 -14.14 21.36
C GLY A 260 8.75 -15.38 21.34
N LEU A 261 8.42 -15.85 20.14
CA LEU A 261 7.66 -17.07 19.83
C LEU A 261 8.56 -18.10 19.19
N ALA A 262 8.13 -19.37 19.20
CA ALA A 262 8.64 -20.38 18.28
C ALA A 262 7.66 -20.51 17.09
N PRO A 263 8.14 -20.52 15.83
CA PRO A 263 7.27 -20.81 14.69
C PRO A 263 6.76 -22.25 14.79
N ALA A 264 5.48 -22.46 14.47
CA ALA A 264 4.93 -23.81 14.39
C ALA A 264 5.53 -24.58 13.19
N GLU A 265 5.44 -25.91 13.22
CA GLU A 265 5.71 -26.71 12.02
C GLU A 265 4.77 -26.31 10.87
N PHE A 266 5.26 -26.39 9.64
CA PHE A 266 4.44 -26.09 8.47
C PHE A 266 3.21 -27.02 8.42
N PRO A 267 1.98 -26.48 8.31
CA PRO A 267 0.77 -27.29 8.43
C PRO A 267 0.57 -28.24 7.25
N ALA A 268 -0.10 -29.38 7.47
CA ALA A 268 -0.38 -30.37 6.42
C ALA A 268 -1.31 -29.85 5.31
N ALA A 269 -2.11 -28.83 5.61
CA ALA A 269 -2.97 -28.12 4.67
C ALA A 269 -2.96 -26.61 4.97
N PRO A 270 -3.27 -25.74 3.99
CA PRO A 270 -3.36 -24.30 4.24
C PRO A 270 -4.30 -23.98 5.40
N ALA A 271 -3.89 -23.02 6.24
CA ALA A 271 -4.60 -22.62 7.45
C ALA A 271 -4.89 -21.11 7.43
N PRO A 272 -5.86 -20.62 6.65
CA PRO A 272 -6.09 -19.19 6.46
C PRO A 272 -6.28 -18.42 7.78
N LEU A 273 -5.68 -17.23 7.90
CA LEU A 273 -5.82 -16.35 9.07
C LEU A 273 -7.27 -15.97 9.35
N GLU A 274 -8.13 -15.84 8.34
CA GLU A 274 -9.57 -15.62 8.57
C GLU A 274 -10.18 -16.68 9.50
N ARG A 275 -9.75 -17.94 9.36
CA ARG A 275 -10.20 -19.03 10.24
C ARG A 275 -9.43 -19.05 11.55
N GLN A 276 -8.12 -18.86 11.50
CA GLN A 276 -7.28 -18.90 12.71
C GLN A 276 -7.62 -17.78 13.71
N MET A 277 -8.10 -16.64 13.23
CA MET A 277 -8.37 -15.45 14.03
C MET A 277 -9.88 -15.14 14.22
N ALA A 278 -10.77 -16.03 13.77
CA ALA A 278 -12.22 -15.79 13.78
C ALA A 278 -12.78 -15.44 15.17
N ASP A 279 -12.24 -16.05 16.21
CA ASP A 279 -12.71 -15.92 17.60
C ASP A 279 -11.79 -15.04 18.48
N ASP A 280 -10.83 -14.32 17.88
CA ASP A 280 -9.80 -13.56 18.63
C ASP A 280 -10.30 -12.25 19.24
N GLN A 281 -11.53 -11.81 18.93
CA GLN A 281 -12.02 -10.49 19.36
C GLN A 281 -12.05 -10.35 20.90
N ALA A 282 -12.51 -11.39 21.60
CA ALA A 282 -12.56 -11.36 23.07
C ALA A 282 -11.14 -11.38 23.67
N ILE A 283 -10.25 -12.18 23.10
CA ILE A 283 -8.84 -12.28 23.52
C ILE A 283 -8.12 -10.94 23.30
N TRP A 284 -8.33 -10.30 22.15
CA TRP A 284 -7.72 -9.01 21.86
C TRP A 284 -8.17 -7.91 22.81
N ARG A 285 -9.46 -7.88 23.20
CA ARG A 285 -9.94 -6.93 24.21
C ARG A 285 -9.25 -7.12 25.56
N GLN A 286 -8.95 -8.37 25.95
CA GLN A 286 -8.20 -8.66 27.17
C GLN A 286 -6.76 -8.17 27.06
N ILE A 287 -6.08 -8.46 25.95
CA ILE A 287 -4.72 -7.96 25.67
C ILE A 287 -4.70 -6.42 25.70
N ALA A 288 -5.65 -5.77 25.03
CA ALA A 288 -5.77 -4.32 24.98
C ALA A 288 -5.95 -3.70 26.37
N ALA A 289 -6.81 -4.30 27.22
CA ALA A 289 -7.00 -3.85 28.58
C ALA A 289 -5.75 -4.06 29.45
N GLN A 290 -5.10 -5.22 29.36
CA GLN A 290 -3.92 -5.57 30.14
C GLN A 290 -2.71 -4.68 29.81
N HIS A 291 -2.52 -4.32 28.55
CA HIS A 291 -1.37 -3.55 28.06
C HIS A 291 -1.68 -2.06 27.86
N GLY A 292 -2.92 -1.61 28.10
CA GLY A 292 -3.32 -0.22 27.90
C GLY A 292 -3.24 0.23 26.44
N LEU A 293 -3.62 -0.65 25.50
CA LEU A 293 -3.60 -0.37 24.06
C LEU A 293 -4.70 0.61 23.67
N LYS A 294 -4.43 1.43 22.64
CA LYS A 294 -5.36 2.48 22.16
C LYS A 294 -6.52 1.94 21.33
N GLU A 295 -6.38 0.75 20.75
CA GLU A 295 -7.40 0.16 19.88
C GLU A 295 -7.77 -1.24 20.37
N ALA A 296 -8.96 -1.35 20.97
CA ALA A 296 -9.51 -2.60 21.49
C ALA A 296 -10.39 -3.34 20.47
N ASP A 297 -10.75 -2.68 19.36
CA ASP A 297 -11.45 -3.33 18.26
C ASP A 297 -10.43 -3.90 17.27
N ILE A 298 -10.21 -5.22 17.37
CA ILE A 298 -9.27 -5.94 16.50
C ILE A 298 -9.58 -5.74 15.01
N SER A 299 -10.86 -5.59 14.65
CA SER A 299 -11.28 -5.46 13.24
C SER A 299 -10.81 -4.16 12.58
N ARG A 300 -10.39 -3.17 13.38
CA ARG A 300 -9.77 -1.93 12.89
C ARG A 300 -8.27 -2.05 12.66
N LEU A 301 -7.64 -3.11 13.14
CA LEU A 301 -6.20 -3.36 13.03
C LEU A 301 -5.87 -4.40 11.96
N ILE A 302 -6.70 -5.43 11.84
CA ILE A 302 -6.39 -6.62 11.04
C ILE A 302 -7.20 -6.69 9.75
N SER A 303 -6.57 -7.25 8.71
CA SER A 303 -7.21 -7.64 7.45
C SER A 303 -6.80 -9.07 7.09
N PRO A 304 -7.34 -10.11 7.78
CA PRO A 304 -6.95 -11.50 7.56
C PRO A 304 -7.20 -11.96 6.13
N TRP A 305 -8.37 -11.63 5.56
CA TRP A 305 -8.72 -11.93 4.17
C TRP A 305 -7.67 -11.43 3.16
N HIS A 306 -7.10 -10.25 3.40
CA HIS A 306 -6.09 -9.64 2.52
C HIS A 306 -4.75 -10.36 2.67
N THR A 307 -4.37 -10.63 3.92
CA THR A 307 -3.14 -11.38 4.22
C THR A 307 -3.21 -12.78 3.63
N ASP A 308 -4.36 -13.44 3.70
CA ASP A 308 -4.61 -14.74 3.08
C ASP A 308 -4.62 -14.65 1.54
N ALA A 309 -5.13 -13.56 0.94
CA ALA A 309 -5.04 -13.35 -0.50
C ALA A 309 -3.60 -13.20 -1.00
N ASP A 310 -2.74 -12.55 -0.21
CA ASP A 310 -1.33 -12.35 -0.55
C ASP A 310 -0.47 -13.58 -0.26
N LEU A 311 -0.67 -14.22 0.90
CA LEU A 311 0.06 -15.42 1.31
C LEU A 311 -0.52 -16.70 0.73
N GLY A 312 -1.69 -16.64 0.08
CA GLY A 312 -2.40 -17.77 -0.51
C GLY A 312 -2.17 -17.96 -2.00
N ARG A 313 -1.34 -17.14 -2.63
CA ARG A 313 -1.11 -17.19 -4.08
C ARG A 313 -0.53 -18.55 -4.50
N PRO A 314 -0.93 -19.11 -5.65
CA PRO A 314 -0.42 -20.39 -6.12
C PRO A 314 0.93 -20.27 -6.86
N ILE A 315 1.60 -19.12 -6.78
CA ILE A 315 2.80 -18.78 -7.55
C ILE A 315 3.79 -17.97 -6.73
N GLU A 316 5.06 -18.02 -7.10
CA GLU A 316 6.02 -17.03 -6.65
C GLU A 316 5.69 -15.64 -7.23
N VAL A 317 5.95 -14.60 -6.45
CA VAL A 317 5.73 -13.21 -6.88
C VAL A 317 6.98 -12.40 -6.57
N VAL A 318 7.66 -12.01 -7.64
CA VAL A 318 8.87 -11.19 -7.61
C VAL A 318 8.84 -10.21 -8.77
N THR A 319 9.48 -9.06 -8.59
CA THR A 319 9.46 -7.92 -9.50
C THR A 319 10.88 -7.55 -9.92
N ASP A 320 11.03 -7.11 -11.17
CA ASP A 320 12.26 -6.53 -11.65
C ASP A 320 12.29 -5.02 -11.31
N MET A 321 13.41 -4.58 -10.75
CA MET A 321 13.68 -3.18 -10.41
C MET A 321 14.70 -2.54 -11.38
N SER A 322 15.08 -3.23 -12.45
CA SER A 322 16.17 -2.80 -13.33
C SER A 322 15.85 -1.50 -14.04
N LYS A 323 14.58 -1.27 -14.40
CA LYS A 323 14.13 -0.03 -15.06
C LYS A 323 14.41 1.21 -14.21
N SER A 324 13.90 1.24 -12.97
CA SER A 324 14.12 2.37 -12.06
C SER A 324 15.59 2.52 -11.68
N ARG A 325 16.32 1.42 -11.47
CA ARG A 325 17.76 1.42 -11.18
C ARG A 325 18.60 2.03 -12.32
N LYS A 326 18.32 1.67 -13.57
CA LYS A 326 19.00 2.25 -14.75
C LYS A 326 18.79 3.75 -14.88
N LEU A 327 17.68 4.27 -14.34
CA LEU A 327 17.36 5.70 -14.30
C LEU A 327 17.84 6.40 -13.00
N GLY A 328 18.58 5.70 -12.14
CA GLY A 328 19.24 6.28 -10.97
C GLY A 328 18.53 6.06 -9.62
N PHE A 329 17.39 5.36 -9.58
CA PHE A 329 16.74 5.01 -8.32
C PHE A 329 17.47 3.84 -7.63
N THR A 330 18.20 4.13 -6.56
CA THR A 330 19.11 3.16 -5.89
C THR A 330 18.77 2.89 -4.42
N ALA A 331 17.64 3.43 -3.93
CA ALA A 331 17.22 3.20 -2.55
C ALA A 331 16.96 1.71 -2.28
N TYR A 332 17.26 1.28 -1.06
CA TYR A 332 17.12 -0.10 -0.58
C TYR A 332 16.53 -0.11 0.83
N GLN A 333 15.78 -1.15 1.14
CA GLN A 333 15.26 -1.45 2.46
C GLN A 333 15.34 -2.95 2.67
N ALA A 334 15.92 -3.43 3.78
CA ALA A 334 15.86 -4.85 4.10
C ALA A 334 14.42 -5.22 4.53
N SER A 335 13.86 -6.29 3.97
CA SER A 335 12.45 -6.63 4.14
C SER A 335 12.09 -7.08 5.56
N ASP A 336 13.00 -7.75 6.25
CA ASP A 336 12.86 -8.10 7.67
C ASP A 336 12.81 -6.84 8.55
N GLN A 337 13.75 -5.92 8.33
CA GLN A 337 13.78 -4.65 9.04
C GLN A 337 12.54 -3.80 8.72
N ALA A 338 11.98 -3.88 7.52
CA ALA A 338 10.72 -3.21 7.20
C ALA A 338 9.54 -3.73 8.04
N PHE A 339 9.49 -5.04 8.33
CA PHE A 339 8.51 -5.58 9.28
C PHE A 339 8.78 -5.13 10.70
N PHE A 340 10.03 -5.20 11.16
CA PHE A 340 10.40 -4.83 12.52
C PHE A 340 10.14 -3.36 12.80
N ASP A 341 10.47 -2.47 11.87
CA ASP A 341 10.16 -1.03 11.98
C ASP A 341 8.66 -0.78 12.10
N VAL A 342 7.82 -1.56 11.38
CA VAL A 342 6.36 -1.49 11.52
C VAL A 342 5.93 -1.97 12.90
N PHE A 343 6.49 -3.07 13.39
CA PHE A 343 6.15 -3.60 14.70
C PHE A 343 6.57 -2.66 15.84
N ASP A 344 7.74 -2.04 15.74
CA ASP A 344 8.22 -1.02 16.68
C ASP A 344 7.29 0.20 16.66
N GLN A 345 6.90 0.70 15.48
CA GLN A 345 5.93 1.79 15.36
C GLN A 345 4.56 1.42 15.97
N LEU A 346 4.09 0.18 15.80
CA LEU A 346 2.84 -0.28 16.42
C LEU A 346 2.96 -0.32 17.95
N ARG A 347 4.10 -0.73 18.51
CA ARG A 347 4.38 -0.71 19.95
C ARG A 347 4.41 0.72 20.50
N ASP A 348 5.16 1.60 19.85
CA ASP A 348 5.27 3.02 20.23
C ASP A 348 3.90 3.72 20.18
N ALA A 349 3.08 3.37 19.19
CA ALA A 349 1.72 3.87 19.06
C ALA A 349 0.75 3.27 20.09
N ARG A 350 1.15 2.23 20.84
CA ARG A 350 0.32 1.40 21.73
C ARG A 350 -0.83 0.72 20.99
N LEU A 351 -0.56 0.19 19.80
CA LEU A 351 -1.50 -0.58 18.99
C LEU A 351 -1.26 -2.08 19.11
N ILE A 352 -0.08 -2.50 19.55
CA ILE A 352 0.23 -3.87 19.99
C ILE A 352 1.03 -3.82 21.32
N PRO A 353 1.09 -4.93 22.08
CA PRO A 353 1.82 -5.01 23.35
C PRO A 353 3.32 -4.73 23.30
#